data_AF-A0A929ZH30-F1
#
_entry.id   AF-A0A929ZH30-F1
#
_cell.length_a   1.000
_cell.length_b   1.000
_cell.length_c   1.000
_cell.angle_alpha   90.00
_cell.angle_beta   90.00
_cell.angle_gamma   90.00
#
_symmetry.space_group_name_H-M   'P 1'
#
loop_
_entity.id
_entity.type
_entity.pdbx_description
1 polymer ?
#
loop_
_entity_poly.entity_id
_entity_poly.type
_entity_poly.pdbx_seq_one_letter_code
_entity_poly.pdbx_strand_id
1 'polypeptide(L)'
;TIKSVSAFSVLLAEGIGDTIRVSLSAPPVEEIKVGTKMLEFMGLREKTLEIVSCPSCGRAQVDVWTLAEDVTEGLKDLTVPLRVAVMGCVVNGPGEAREADLGVASGNGKGQIFVRGKVVETVPEDQIVETLIRRANALAEELGLEPGSGSVEVAPITAPDVKLPGIDF
;
A
#
# COMPACT_ATOMS: atom_id res chain seq x y z
N THR A 1 2.32 21.23 1.12
CA THR A 1 1.45 20.07 1.35
C THR A 1 0.79 20.09 2.72
N ILE A 2 1.52 19.93 3.83
CA ILE A 2 0.94 19.84 5.20
C ILE A 2 -0.03 21.00 5.50
N LYS A 3 0.42 22.25 5.34
CA LYS A 3 -0.41 23.45 5.61
C LYS A 3 -1.74 23.44 4.86
N SER A 4 -1.73 23.09 3.57
CA SER A 4 -2.92 23.08 2.73
C SER A 4 -3.88 21.96 3.15
N VAL A 5 -3.36 20.75 3.38
CA VAL A 5 -4.17 19.60 3.84
C VAL A 5 -4.81 19.91 5.18
N SER A 6 -4.05 20.36 6.18
CA SER A 6 -4.58 20.70 7.51
C SER A 6 -5.70 21.75 7.46
N ALA A 7 -5.61 22.74 6.56
CA ALA A 7 -6.64 23.75 6.41
C ALA A 7 -7.90 23.21 5.73
N PHE A 8 -7.75 22.46 4.64
CA PHE A 8 -8.89 21.93 3.89
C PHE A 8 -9.61 20.80 4.62
N SER A 9 -8.89 19.89 5.29
CA SER A 9 -9.49 18.74 5.97
C SER A 9 -10.58 19.14 6.97
N VAL A 10 -10.40 20.26 7.68
CA VAL A 10 -11.38 20.74 8.67
C VAL A 10 -12.65 21.22 7.97
N LEU A 11 -12.51 22.11 6.98
CA LEU A 11 -13.66 22.68 6.25
C LEU A 11 -14.42 21.60 5.48
N LEU A 12 -13.71 20.73 4.77
CA LEU A 12 -14.31 19.67 3.97
C LEU A 12 -15.01 18.61 4.85
N ALA A 13 -14.50 18.33 6.05
CA ALA A 13 -15.17 17.44 7.01
C ALA A 13 -16.49 18.03 7.54
N GLU A 14 -16.60 19.36 7.58
CA GLU A 14 -17.85 20.08 7.91
C GLU A 14 -18.78 20.25 6.69
N GLY A 15 -18.40 19.71 5.52
CA GLY A 15 -19.18 19.84 4.29
C GLY A 15 -19.04 21.20 3.59
N ILE A 16 -17.98 21.95 3.88
CA ILE A 16 -17.72 23.28 3.33
C ILE A 16 -16.67 23.19 2.20
N GLY A 17 -17.12 23.44 0.96
CA GLY A 17 -16.25 23.59 -0.21
C GLY A 17 -16.68 22.74 -1.40
N ASP A 18 -17.17 23.40 -2.45
CA ASP A 18 -17.60 22.73 -3.70
C ASP A 18 -16.44 22.46 -4.67
N THR A 19 -15.35 23.22 -4.54
CA THR A 19 -14.14 23.08 -5.33
C THR A 19 -12.93 23.50 -4.52
N ILE A 20 -11.80 22.84 -4.76
CA ILE A 20 -10.54 23.13 -4.09
C ILE A 20 -9.42 23.37 -5.11
N ARG A 21 -8.48 24.22 -4.72
CA ARG A 21 -7.19 24.33 -5.39
C ARG A 21 -6.10 24.31 -4.34
N VAL A 22 -5.21 23.33 -4.43
CA VAL A 22 -4.01 23.27 -3.58
C VAL A 22 -2.98 24.21 -4.19
N SER A 23 -2.42 25.13 -3.42
CA SER A 23 -1.32 25.99 -3.87
C SER A 23 0.03 25.46 -3.38
N LEU A 24 0.93 25.14 -4.31
CA LEU A 24 2.27 24.64 -4.03
C LEU A 24 3.30 25.44 -4.82
N SER A 25 4.48 25.67 -4.26
CA SER A 25 5.65 26.18 -5.01
C SER A 25 6.32 25.04 -5.78
N ALA A 26 5.56 24.41 -6.69
CA ALA A 26 5.94 23.22 -7.46
C ALA A 26 5.21 23.24 -8.82
N PRO A 27 5.56 22.34 -9.77
CA PRO A 27 4.80 22.22 -11.01
C PRO A 27 3.29 22.01 -10.76
N PRO A 28 2.40 22.59 -11.58
CA PRO A 28 0.95 22.53 -11.36
C PRO A 28 0.37 21.12 -11.25
N VAL A 29 1.01 20.14 -11.89
CA VAL A 29 0.63 18.73 -11.81
C VAL A 29 0.68 18.20 -10.37
N GLU A 30 1.62 18.69 -9.55
CA GLU A 30 1.72 18.30 -8.14
C GLU A 30 0.55 18.86 -7.30
N GLU A 31 0.02 20.05 -7.65
CA GLU A 31 -1.19 20.59 -7.02
C GLU A 31 -2.38 19.66 -7.22
N ILE A 32 -2.53 19.14 -8.45
CA ILE A 32 -3.61 18.21 -8.82
C ILE A 32 -3.46 16.88 -8.06
N LYS A 33 -2.24 16.32 -7.99
CA LYS A 33 -1.96 15.07 -7.27
C LYS A 33 -2.35 15.18 -5.79
N VAL A 34 -1.89 16.23 -5.12
CA VAL A 34 -2.19 16.45 -3.69
C VAL A 34 -3.69 16.66 -3.46
N GLY A 35 -4.34 17.49 -4.28
CA GLY A 35 -5.77 17.75 -4.14
C GLY A 35 -6.62 16.50 -4.35
N THR A 36 -6.28 15.72 -5.38
CA THR A 36 -6.96 14.46 -5.70
C THR A 36 -6.80 13.46 -4.57
N LYS A 37 -5.57 13.20 -4.10
CA LYS A 37 -5.33 12.25 -3.02
C LYS A 37 -5.96 12.65 -1.70
N MET A 38 -5.97 13.94 -1.37
CA MET A 38 -6.66 14.42 -0.17
C MET A 38 -8.16 14.08 -0.21
N LEU A 39 -8.84 14.35 -1.33
CA LEU A 39 -10.27 14.04 -1.48
C LEU A 39 -10.54 12.53 -1.43
N GLU A 40 -9.66 11.71 -2.00
CA GLU A 40 -9.75 10.24 -1.92
C GLU A 40 -9.62 9.73 -0.48
N PHE A 41 -8.65 10.24 0.29
CA PHE A 41 -8.47 9.86 1.71
C PHE A 41 -9.62 10.32 2.61
N MET A 42 -10.26 11.44 2.28
CA MET A 42 -11.43 11.94 2.98
C MET A 42 -12.73 11.24 2.56
N GLY A 43 -12.69 10.33 1.58
CA GLY A 43 -13.89 9.66 1.05
C GLY A 43 -14.81 10.57 0.23
N LEU A 44 -14.31 11.74 -0.20
CA LEU A 44 -15.04 12.71 -1.02
C LEU A 44 -14.85 12.48 -2.53
N ARG A 45 -13.98 11.52 -2.89
CA ARG A 45 -13.72 11.06 -4.24
C ARG A 45 -13.44 9.57 -4.22
N GLU A 46 -13.80 8.85 -5.29
CA GLU A 46 -13.46 7.44 -5.45
C GLU A 46 -11.94 7.25 -5.45
N LYS A 47 -11.47 6.27 -4.68
CA LYS A 47 -10.05 5.90 -4.58
C LYS A 47 -9.60 5.22 -5.87
N THR A 48 -8.40 5.53 -6.36
CA THR A 48 -7.81 4.79 -7.49
C THR A 48 -7.12 3.52 -7.01
N LEU A 49 -5.94 3.61 -6.44
CA LEU A 49 -5.24 2.51 -5.79
C LEU A 49 -4.69 3.06 -4.48
N GLU A 50 -4.91 2.31 -3.40
CA GLU A 50 -4.40 2.65 -2.08
C GLU A 50 -3.53 1.52 -1.56
N ILE A 51 -2.25 1.81 -1.37
CA ILE A 51 -1.31 0.89 -0.74
C ILE A 51 -1.11 1.35 0.70
N VAL A 52 -1.42 0.46 1.65
CA VAL A 52 -1.24 0.68 3.08
C VAL A 52 -0.14 -0.24 3.56
N SER A 53 0.92 0.32 4.13
CA SER A 53 2.00 -0.47 4.73
C SER A 53 2.17 -0.15 6.21
N CYS A 54 2.64 -1.13 6.99
CA CYS A 54 3.06 -0.83 8.36
C CYS A 54 4.38 -0.02 8.31
N PRO A 55 4.60 0.94 9.24
CA PRO A 55 5.77 1.81 9.23
C PRO A 55 7.11 1.10 9.56
N SER A 56 7.12 -0.23 9.61
CA SER A 56 8.13 -1.06 10.27
C SER A 56 8.21 -0.82 11.80
N CYS A 57 8.70 -1.82 12.53
CA CYS A 57 8.94 -1.75 13.98
C CYS A 57 9.88 -2.89 14.41
N GLY A 58 10.23 -2.97 15.70
CA GLY A 58 11.08 -4.07 16.22
C GLY A 58 10.46 -5.48 16.13
N ARG A 59 9.22 -5.60 15.65
CA ARG A 59 8.56 -6.89 15.35
C ARG A 59 8.58 -7.24 13.87
N ALA A 60 9.06 -6.34 13.01
CA ALA A 60 9.17 -6.60 11.58
C ALA A 60 10.10 -7.80 11.37
N GLN A 61 9.64 -8.77 10.59
CA GLN A 61 10.35 -10.01 10.30
C GLN A 61 10.82 -10.08 8.85
N VAL A 62 10.50 -9.04 8.06
CA VAL A 62 10.87 -8.85 6.66
C VAL A 62 11.21 -7.38 6.43
N ASP A 63 11.91 -7.07 5.34
CA ASP A 63 12.10 -5.68 4.92
C ASP A 63 10.80 -5.13 4.32
N VAL A 64 9.97 -4.55 5.20
CA VAL A 64 8.68 -3.95 4.81
C VAL A 64 8.87 -2.77 3.87
N TRP A 65 9.98 -2.06 3.98
CA TRP A 65 10.23 -0.88 3.16
C TRP A 65 10.37 -1.30 1.70
N THR A 66 11.31 -2.20 1.42
CA THR A 66 11.53 -2.75 0.08
C THR A 66 10.28 -3.45 -0.44
N LEU A 67 9.64 -4.29 0.38
CA LEU A 67 8.41 -4.97 -0.03
C LEU A 67 7.30 -4.00 -0.42
N ALA A 68 7.12 -2.90 0.32
CA ALA A 68 6.10 -1.90 0.01
C ALA A 68 6.44 -1.09 -1.26
N GLU A 69 7.72 -0.76 -1.48
CA GLU A 69 8.18 -0.11 -2.71
C GLU A 69 7.96 -1.01 -3.92
N ASP A 70 8.36 -2.29 -3.85
CA ASP A 70 8.21 -3.25 -4.95
C ASP A 70 6.72 -3.47 -5.31
N VAL A 71 5.85 -3.57 -4.30
CA VAL A 71 4.40 -3.67 -4.52
C VAL A 71 3.84 -2.37 -5.11
N THR A 72 4.35 -1.21 -4.68
CA THR A 72 3.93 0.09 -5.23
C THR A 72 4.32 0.23 -6.70
N GLU A 73 5.55 -0.12 -7.04
CA GLU A 73 6.03 -0.10 -8.42
C GLU A 73 5.29 -1.12 -9.29
N GLY A 74 5.07 -2.32 -8.78
CA GLY A 74 4.37 -3.39 -9.50
C GLY A 74 2.90 -3.12 -9.76
N LEU A 75 2.26 -2.29 -8.95
CA LEU A 75 0.84 -1.94 -9.09
C LEU A 75 0.61 -0.53 -9.65
N LYS A 76 1.67 0.22 -10.03
CA LYS A 76 1.56 1.63 -10.46
C LYS A 76 0.60 1.86 -11.64
N ASP A 77 0.50 0.89 -12.54
CA ASP A 77 -0.35 0.96 -13.74
C ASP A 77 -1.78 0.48 -13.47
N LEU A 78 -2.05 -0.04 -12.26
CA LEU A 78 -3.38 -0.52 -11.88
C LEU A 78 -4.26 0.67 -11.48
N THR A 79 -5.32 0.89 -12.24
CA THR A 79 -6.26 2.01 -12.02
C THR A 79 -7.50 1.61 -11.23
N VAL A 80 -7.60 0.35 -10.82
CA VAL A 80 -8.76 -0.24 -10.16
C VAL A 80 -8.83 0.17 -8.68
N PRO A 81 -10.00 0.61 -8.16
CA PRO A 81 -10.27 1.01 -6.77
C PRO A 81 -10.02 -0.11 -5.76
N LEU A 82 -8.75 -0.45 -5.52
CA LEU A 82 -8.32 -1.49 -4.60
C LEU A 82 -7.52 -0.90 -3.44
N ARG A 83 -7.78 -1.43 -2.25
CA ARG A 83 -6.93 -1.26 -1.08
C ARG A 83 -6.02 -2.48 -0.94
N VAL A 84 -4.71 -2.26 -1.00
CA VAL A 84 -3.67 -3.29 -0.87
C VAL A 84 -2.88 -3.08 0.42
N ALA A 85 -2.85 -4.09 1.30
CA ALA A 85 -2.13 -4.03 2.57
C ALA A 85 -0.80 -4.79 2.54
N VAL A 86 0.30 -4.16 2.95
CA VAL A 86 1.64 -4.77 3.04
C VAL A 86 2.15 -4.72 4.48
N MET A 87 2.12 -5.87 5.16
CA MET A 87 2.41 -5.95 6.60
C MET A 87 3.64 -6.79 6.89
N GLY A 88 4.55 -6.25 7.70
CA GLY A 88 5.86 -6.83 7.96
C GLY A 88 5.96 -7.85 9.09
N CYS A 89 4.86 -8.16 9.77
CA CYS A 89 4.84 -9.13 10.86
C CYS A 89 3.52 -9.86 10.93
N VAL A 90 3.52 -11.01 11.60
CA VAL A 90 2.33 -11.85 11.82
C VAL A 90 1.49 -11.43 13.04
N VAL A 91 1.89 -10.37 13.75
CA VAL A 91 1.22 -9.95 15.00
C VAL A 91 -0.03 -9.13 14.70
N ASN A 92 0.17 -7.89 14.25
CA ASN A 92 -0.96 -7.04 13.86
C ASN A 92 -1.31 -7.26 12.39
N GLY A 93 -0.32 -7.55 11.54
CA GLY A 93 -0.46 -7.62 10.08
C GLY A 93 -1.67 -8.41 9.55
N PRO A 94 -2.05 -9.56 10.13
CA PRO A 94 -3.27 -10.26 9.70
C PRO A 94 -4.57 -9.49 9.94
N GLY A 95 -4.61 -8.57 10.89
CA GLY A 95 -5.75 -7.68 11.12
C GLY A 95 -5.89 -6.69 9.97
N GLU A 96 -4.86 -5.89 9.71
CA GLU A 96 -4.89 -4.89 8.63
C GLU A 96 -5.05 -5.55 7.25
N ALA A 97 -4.42 -6.70 7.01
CA ALA A 97 -4.53 -7.42 5.74
C ALA A 97 -5.94 -7.98 5.48
N ARG A 98 -6.74 -8.22 6.53
CA ARG A 98 -8.14 -8.67 6.38
C ARG A 98 -9.12 -7.54 6.06
N GLU A 99 -8.78 -6.32 6.45
CA GLU A 99 -9.58 -5.11 6.16
C GLU A 99 -9.33 -4.53 4.76
N ALA A 100 -8.35 -5.07 4.04
CA ALA A 100 -8.02 -4.70 2.68
C ALA A 100 -8.67 -5.66 1.67
N ASP A 101 -8.81 -5.20 0.42
CA ASP A 101 -9.30 -6.04 -0.68
C ASP A 101 -8.29 -7.15 -0.99
N LEU A 102 -7.01 -6.79 -0.93
CA LEU A 102 -5.85 -7.65 -1.08
C LEU A 102 -4.83 -7.30 0.02
N GLY A 103 -4.16 -8.29 0.59
CA GLY A 103 -3.10 -7.98 1.55
C GLY A 103 -2.12 -9.11 1.77
N VAL A 104 -0.99 -8.77 2.38
CA VAL A 104 0.01 -9.73 2.85
C VAL A 104 0.37 -9.46 4.31
N ALA A 105 0.44 -10.52 5.11
CA ALA A 105 1.13 -10.51 6.39
C ALA A 105 2.36 -11.41 6.30
N SER A 106 3.54 -10.82 6.44
CA SER A 106 4.83 -11.48 6.22
C SER A 106 5.54 -11.80 7.53
N GLY A 107 6.24 -12.93 7.56
CA GLY A 107 7.13 -13.32 8.63
C GLY A 107 7.68 -14.73 8.49
N ASN A 108 8.82 -14.99 9.13
CA ASN A 108 9.52 -16.27 9.07
C ASN A 108 9.78 -16.76 7.62
N GLY A 109 10.16 -15.86 6.71
CA GLY A 109 10.46 -16.19 5.31
C GLY A 109 9.23 -16.51 4.44
N LYS A 110 8.02 -16.15 4.89
CA LYS A 110 6.76 -16.43 4.19
C LYS A 110 5.80 -15.25 4.26
N GLY A 111 4.93 -15.13 3.26
CA GLY A 111 3.80 -14.20 3.24
C GLY A 111 2.47 -14.94 3.20
N GLN A 112 1.56 -14.63 4.12
CA GLN A 112 0.17 -15.05 4.04
C GLN A 112 -0.61 -14.03 3.20
N ILE A 113 -1.20 -14.49 2.09
CA ILE A 113 -1.94 -13.62 1.17
C ILE A 113 -3.43 -13.68 1.54
N PHE A 114 -4.01 -12.50 1.68
CA PHE A 114 -5.39 -12.27 2.03
C PHE A 114 -6.13 -11.68 0.84
N VAL A 115 -7.32 -12.18 0.56
CA VAL A 115 -8.26 -11.57 -0.39
C VAL A 115 -9.60 -11.44 0.32
N ARG A 116 -10.13 -10.22 0.40
CA ARG A 116 -11.42 -9.90 1.05
C ARG A 116 -11.57 -10.58 2.42
N GLY A 117 -10.55 -10.47 3.27
CA GLY A 117 -10.56 -11.00 4.63
C GLY A 117 -10.22 -12.50 4.79
N LYS A 118 -9.99 -13.25 3.70
CA LYS A 118 -9.68 -14.69 3.76
C LYS A 118 -8.26 -14.98 3.30
N VAL A 119 -7.57 -15.88 4.01
CA VAL A 119 -6.27 -16.39 3.55
C VAL A 119 -6.51 -17.28 2.34
N VAL A 120 -5.94 -16.90 1.19
CA VAL A 120 -6.08 -17.64 -0.07
C VAL A 120 -4.87 -18.49 -0.39
N GLU A 121 -3.68 -18.04 0.00
CA GLU A 121 -2.43 -18.77 -0.20
C GLU A 121 -1.36 -18.31 0.79
N THR A 122 -0.31 -19.12 0.95
CA THR A 122 0.90 -18.75 1.68
C THR A 122 2.08 -19.04 0.77
N VAL A 123 2.88 -18.00 0.50
CA VAL A 123 3.98 -18.05 -0.45
C VAL A 123 5.30 -17.78 0.25
N PRO A 124 6.43 -18.30 -0.27
CA PRO A 124 7.76 -17.84 0.11
C PRO A 124 7.91 -16.32 -0.06
N GLU A 125 8.80 -15.70 0.71
CA GLU A 125 8.99 -14.24 0.74
C GLU A 125 9.34 -13.64 -0.64
N ASP A 126 10.15 -14.34 -1.42
CA ASP A 126 10.55 -13.97 -2.79
C ASP A 126 9.41 -14.06 -3.82
N GLN A 127 8.27 -14.62 -3.47
CA GLN A 127 7.09 -14.76 -4.35
C GLN A 127 5.95 -13.83 -3.95
N ILE A 128 6.09 -13.03 -2.88
CA ILE A 128 5.01 -12.18 -2.37
C ILE A 128 4.59 -11.15 -3.41
N VAL A 129 5.54 -10.41 -3.99
CA VAL A 129 5.28 -9.32 -4.93
C VAL A 129 4.55 -9.83 -6.17
N GLU A 130 5.10 -10.87 -6.81
CA GLU A 130 4.49 -11.53 -7.98
C GLU A 130 3.06 -12.00 -7.67
N THR A 131 2.87 -12.61 -6.51
CA THR A 131 1.56 -13.12 -6.09
C THR A 131 0.55 -12.00 -5.87
N LEU A 132 0.95 -10.89 -5.24
CA LEU A 132 0.08 -9.74 -5.05
C LEU A 132 -0.32 -9.12 -6.39
N ILE A 133 0.61 -8.94 -7.33
CA ILE A 133 0.31 -8.40 -8.67
C ILE A 133 -0.68 -9.31 -9.40
N ARG A 134 -0.41 -10.62 -9.42
CA ARG A 134 -1.30 -11.61 -10.04
C ARG A 134 -2.71 -11.56 -9.46
N ARG A 135 -2.84 -11.44 -8.13
CA ARG A 135 -4.14 -11.37 -7.45
C ARG A 135 -4.84 -10.03 -7.68
N ALA A 136 -4.11 -8.92 -7.71
CA ALA A 136 -4.65 -7.61 -8.01
C ALA A 136 -5.24 -7.56 -9.43
N ASN A 137 -4.55 -8.13 -10.41
CA ASN A 137 -5.04 -8.25 -11.79
C ASN A 137 -6.27 -9.16 -11.88
N ALA A 138 -6.31 -10.29 -11.17
CA ALA A 138 -7.50 -11.14 -11.12
C ALA A 138 -8.72 -10.40 -10.51
N LEU A 139 -8.50 -9.58 -9.48
CA LEU A 139 -9.56 -8.74 -8.89
C LEU A 139 -10.01 -7.63 -9.85
N ALA A 140 -9.09 -7.07 -10.64
CA ALA A 140 -9.41 -6.10 -11.69
C ALA A 140 -10.32 -6.71 -12.77
N GLU A 141 -10.00 -7.93 -13.22
CA GLU A 141 -10.80 -8.67 -14.19
C GLU A 141 -12.21 -9.00 -13.65
N GLU A 142 -12.33 -9.41 -12.39
CA GLU A 142 -13.64 -9.65 -11.74
C GLU A 142 -14.54 -8.40 -11.75
N LEU A 143 -13.93 -7.21 -11.65
CA LEU A 143 -14.63 -5.92 -11.65
C LEU A 143 -14.91 -5.38 -13.06
N GLY A 144 -14.48 -6.09 -14.11
CA GLY A 144 -14.66 -5.67 -15.50
C GLY A 144 -13.81 -4.46 -15.91
N LEU A 145 -12.68 -4.24 -15.22
CA LEU A 145 -11.76 -3.12 -15.44
C LEU A 145 -10.46 -3.62 -16.05
N GLU A 146 -9.74 -2.74 -16.76
CA GLU A 146 -8.50 -3.13 -17.46
C GLU A 146 -7.40 -3.52 -16.46
N PRO A 147 -6.78 -4.72 -16.60
CA PRO A 147 -5.67 -5.15 -15.74
C PRO A 147 -4.41 -4.32 -15.96
N GLY A 148 -3.58 -4.16 -14.93
CA GLY A 148 -2.32 -3.45 -15.01
C GLY A 148 -1.21 -4.30 -15.67
N SER A 149 -0.28 -3.65 -16.40
CA SER A 149 0.84 -4.29 -17.11
C SER A 149 2.06 -4.62 -16.24
N GLY A 150 1.96 -4.47 -14.92
CA GLY A 150 3.12 -4.50 -14.01
C GLY A 150 3.95 -5.78 -14.07
N SER A 151 5.26 -5.62 -14.21
CA SER A 151 6.26 -6.67 -14.01
C SER A 151 7.38 -6.10 -13.13
N VAL A 152 7.71 -6.76 -12.01
CA VAL A 152 8.79 -6.37 -11.12
C VAL A 152 9.82 -7.49 -11.08
N GLU A 153 11.10 -7.17 -11.31
CA GLU A 153 12.19 -8.09 -11.01
C GLU A 153 12.32 -8.19 -9.48
N VAL A 154 11.89 -9.32 -8.91
CA VAL A 154 11.97 -9.53 -7.47
C VAL A 154 13.43 -9.82 -7.10
N ALA A 155 14.12 -8.82 -6.55
CA ALA A 155 15.39 -9.06 -5.88
C ALA A 155 15.11 -9.84 -4.58
N PRO A 156 15.97 -10.80 -4.19
CA PRO A 156 15.77 -11.50 -2.92
C PRO A 156 15.76 -10.49 -1.78
N ILE A 157 14.62 -10.37 -1.10
CA ILE A 157 14.44 -9.55 0.08
C ILE A 157 15.25 -10.22 1.20
N THR A 158 16.52 -9.88 1.31
CA THR A 158 17.36 -10.36 2.40
C THR A 158 16.99 -9.59 3.65
N ALA A 159 16.66 -10.30 4.73
CA ALA A 159 16.56 -9.69 6.05
C ALA A 159 17.81 -8.84 6.30
N PRO A 160 17.69 -7.60 6.80
CA PRO A 160 18.86 -6.82 7.14
C PRO A 160 19.66 -7.58 8.20
N ASP A 161 20.94 -7.82 7.95
CA ASP A 161 21.91 -8.26 8.95
C ASP A 161 22.10 -7.11 9.96
N VAL A 162 21.11 -6.91 10.83
CA VAL A 162 21.19 -5.95 11.93
C VAL A 162 22.06 -6.57 13.01
N LYS A 163 23.39 -6.47 12.86
CA LYS A 163 24.29 -6.52 14.01
C LYS A 163 24.08 -5.23 14.80
N LEU A 164 23.20 -5.30 15.80
CA LEU A 164 23.12 -4.25 16.82
C LEU A 164 24.49 -4.17 17.51
N PRO A 165 25.18 -3.01 17.49
CA PRO A 165 26.42 -2.86 18.20
C PRO A 165 26.15 -2.96 19.71
N GLY A 166 26.67 -4.03 20.34
CA GLY A 166 26.76 -4.14 21.80
C GLY A 166 25.83 -5.11 22.51
N ILE A 167 25.30 -6.15 21.85
CA ILE A 167 24.67 -7.28 22.54
C ILE A 167 25.26 -8.58 22.00
N ASP A 168 26.24 -9.11 22.72
CA ASP A 168 26.81 -10.44 22.47
C ASP A 168 25.89 -11.52 23.07
N PHE A 169 25.61 -12.58 22.30
CA PHE A 169 25.00 -13.82 22.77
C PHE A 169 26.04 -14.71 23.47
#